data_AF-A0A2L2YX36-F1
#
_entry.id   AF-A0A2L2YX36-F1
#
_cell.length_a   1.000
_cell.length_b   1.000
_cell.length_c   1.000
_cell.angle_alpha   90.00
_cell.angle_beta   90.00
_cell.angle_gamma   90.00
#
_symmetry.space_group_name_H-M   'P 1'
#
loop_
_entity.id
_entity.type
_entity.pdbx_description
1 polymer ?
#
loop_
_entity_poly.entity_id
_entity_poly.type
_entity_poly.pdbx_seq_one_letter_code
_entity_poly.pdbx_strand_id
1 'polypeptide(L)'
;MVDHNKIKWTFYLFIVLIVLFTLQFEMKLFSSLTCVFKSDMQQPYHRNVIIFDGGSTGTRMHIYRFYFDSRGLLSIQSEIKRRSKQGLSKLAHKPY
;
A
#
# COMPACT_ATOMS: atom_id res chain seq x y z
N MET A 1 18.27 41.62 -46.26
CA MET A 1 18.60 40.19 -46.43
C MET A 1 18.65 39.57 -45.07
N VAL A 2 17.76 38.62 -44.76
CA VAL A 2 17.87 37.86 -43.51
C VAL A 2 19.10 36.97 -43.63
N ASP A 3 20.05 37.11 -42.69
CA ASP A 3 21.28 36.30 -42.69
C ASP A 3 20.91 34.82 -42.65
N HIS A 4 21.25 34.11 -43.72
CA HIS A 4 20.95 32.69 -43.88
C HIS A 4 21.53 31.86 -42.72
N ASN A 5 22.63 32.32 -42.13
CA ASN A 5 23.23 31.73 -40.94
C ASN A 5 22.39 31.92 -39.68
N LYS A 6 21.73 33.08 -39.50
CA LYS A 6 20.86 33.31 -38.33
C LYS A 6 19.67 32.35 -38.35
N ILE A 7 19.09 32.09 -39.53
CA ILE A 7 17.98 31.15 -39.71
C ILE A 7 18.41 29.72 -39.31
N LYS A 8 19.61 29.29 -39.73
CA LYS A 8 20.15 27.97 -39.36
C LYS A 8 20.36 27.84 -37.86
N TRP A 9 20.95 28.85 -37.22
CA TRP A 9 21.15 28.85 -35.76
C TRP A 9 19.83 28.82 -35.00
N THR A 10 18.83 29.61 -35.42
CA THR A 10 17.49 29.56 -34.81
C THR A 10 16.83 28.19 -34.97
N PHE A 11 17.03 27.53 -36.10
CA PHE A 11 16.50 26.18 -36.34
C PHE A 11 17.15 25.13 -35.42
N TYR A 12 18.48 25.16 -35.26
CA TYR A 12 19.16 24.26 -34.32
C TYR A 12 18.72 24.49 -32.88
N LEU A 13 18.55 25.75 -32.47
CA LEU A 13 18.10 26.10 -31.12
C LEU A 13 16.67 25.59 -30.86
N PHE A 14 15.79 25.67 -31.87
CA PHE A 14 14.44 25.12 -31.80
C PHE A 14 14.44 23.59 -31.65
N ILE A 15 15.28 22.87 -32.40
CA ILE A 15 15.40 21.41 -32.27
C ILE A 15 15.88 21.02 -30.86
N VAL A 16 16.91 21.70 -30.34
CA VAL A 16 17.43 21.43 -28.98
C VAL A 16 16.35 21.65 -27.93
N LEU A 17 15.55 22.71 -28.06
CA LEU A 17 14.43 22.97 -27.16
C LEU A 17 13.37 21.86 -27.22
N ILE A 18 13.02 21.37 -28.41
CA ILE A 18 12.07 20.26 -28.55
C ILE A 18 12.61 19.00 -27.86
N VAL A 19 13.88 18.65 -28.10
CA VAL A 19 14.49 17.46 -27.48
C VAL A 19 14.54 17.58 -25.96
N LEU A 20 14.89 18.75 -25.43
CA LEU A 20 14.88 18.98 -23.98
C LEU A 20 13.46 18.90 -23.39
N PHE A 21 12.46 19.41 -24.13
CA PHE A 21 11.07 19.35 -23.71
C PHE A 21 10.54 17.92 -23.67
N THR A 22 10.81 17.11 -24.71
CA THR A 22 10.38 15.70 -24.75
C THR A 22 11.05 14.88 -23.65
N LEU A 23 12.35 15.09 -23.40
CA LEU A 23 13.06 14.42 -22.30
C LEU A 23 12.49 14.77 -20.92
N GLN A 24 12.20 16.05 -20.67
CA GLN A 24 11.58 16.45 -19.40
C GLN A 24 10.16 15.90 -19.24
N PHE A 25 9.39 15.86 -20.33
CA PHE A 25 8.03 15.35 -20.32
C PHE A 25 8.02 13.84 -20.02
N GLU A 26 8.85 13.06 -20.71
CA GLU A 26 8.98 11.62 -20.47
C GLU A 26 9.42 11.34 -19.04
N MET A 27 10.46 12.00 -18.53
CA MET A 27 10.94 11.80 -17.16
C MET A 27 9.86 12.10 -16.10
N LYS A 28 9.04 13.14 -16.30
CA LYS A 28 7.91 13.44 -15.41
C LYS A 28 6.81 12.39 -15.48
N LEU A 29 6.50 11.90 -16.68
CA LEU A 29 5.48 10.87 -16.91
C LEU A 29 5.89 9.51 -16.33
N PHE A 30 7.16 9.12 -16.50
CA PHE A 30 7.69 7.90 -15.90
C PHE A 30 7.77 8.02 -14.37
N SER A 31 8.15 9.18 -13.84
CA SER A 31 8.15 9.42 -12.39
C SER A 31 6.75 9.33 -11.79
N SER A 32 5.74 9.88 -12.45
CA SER A 32 4.36 9.86 -11.95
C SER A 32 3.76 8.46 -12.01
N LEU A 33 3.98 7.72 -13.11
CA LEU A 33 3.55 6.33 -13.23
C LEU A 33 4.21 5.45 -12.15
N THR A 34 5.52 5.59 -11.94
CA THR A 34 6.22 4.82 -10.91
C THR A 34 5.71 5.13 -9.50
N CYS A 35 5.32 6.39 -9.23
CA CYS A 35 4.70 6.78 -7.96
C CYS A 35 3.33 6.12 -7.75
N VAL A 36 2.49 6.12 -8.79
CA VAL A 36 1.16 5.49 -8.76
C VAL A 36 1.29 3.98 -8.54
N PHE A 37 2.19 3.31 -9.26
CA PHE A 37 2.44 1.87 -9.08
C PHE A 37 3.05 1.52 -7.71
N LYS A 38 3.91 2.39 -7.15
CA LYS A 38 4.41 2.20 -5.79
C LYS A 38 3.32 2.36 -4.74
N SER A 39 2.37 3.27 -4.94
CA SER A 39 1.29 3.52 -3.97
C SER A 39 0.39 2.31 -3.74
N ASP A 40 0.20 1.47 -4.77
CA ASP A 40 -0.61 0.24 -4.69
C ASP A 40 0.13 -0.89 -3.95
N MET A 41 1.47 -0.89 -4.00
CA MET A 41 2.34 -1.88 -3.33
C MET A 41 2.74 -1.48 -1.90
N GLN A 42 2.49 -0.24 -1.46
CA GLN A 42 2.99 0.30 -0.18
C GLN A 42 1.94 0.59 0.88
N GLN A 43 0.65 0.35 0.63
CA GLN A 43 -0.27 0.33 1.77
C GLN A 43 0.02 -0.92 2.60
N PRO A 44 0.42 -0.80 3.87
CA PRO A 44 0.57 -1.97 4.72
C PRO A 44 -0.81 -2.62 4.79
N TYR A 45 -0.95 -3.79 4.14
CA TYR A 45 -2.15 -4.60 4.20
C TYR A 45 -2.38 -5.02 5.65
N HIS A 46 -3.09 -4.18 6.40
CA HIS A 46 -3.50 -4.49 7.76
C HIS A 46 -4.55 -5.58 7.69
N ARG A 47 -4.18 -6.79 8.12
CA ARG A 47 -5.10 -7.93 8.21
C ARG A 47 -5.51 -8.11 9.66
N ASN A 48 -6.82 -8.17 9.90
CA ASN A 48 -7.35 -8.48 11.23
C ASN A 48 -7.81 -9.93 11.23
N VAL A 49 -7.41 -10.69 12.26
CA VAL A 49 -7.86 -12.07 12.49
C VAL A 49 -8.53 -12.15 13.84
N ILE A 50 -9.73 -12.73 13.87
CA ILE A 50 -10.50 -12.96 15.10
C ILE A 50 -10.45 -14.46 15.41
N ILE A 51 -9.99 -14.80 16.61
CA ILE A 51 -9.89 -16.18 17.09
C ILE A 51 -10.70 -16.32 18.37
N PHE A 52 -11.53 -17.36 18.43
CA PHE A 52 -12.26 -17.74 19.63
C PHE A 52 -11.66 -19.02 20.23
N ASP A 53 -11.10 -18.90 21.43
CA ASP A 53 -10.62 -20.02 22.26
C ASP A 53 -11.75 -20.49 23.18
N GLY A 54 -12.36 -21.62 22.84
CA GLY A 54 -13.52 -22.20 23.49
C GLY A 54 -13.18 -23.05 24.73
N GLY A 55 -12.63 -22.45 25.77
CA GLY A 55 -12.30 -23.16 27.01
C GLY A 55 -13.52 -23.60 27.82
N SER A 56 -13.40 -24.72 28.54
CA SER A 56 -14.46 -25.28 29.41
C SER A 56 -14.87 -24.35 30.56
N THR A 57 -13.94 -23.53 31.05
CA THR A 57 -14.17 -22.57 32.15
C THR A 57 -14.50 -21.16 31.67
N GLY A 58 -14.44 -20.90 30.37
CA GLY A 58 -14.64 -19.57 29.80
C GLY A 58 -14.07 -19.46 28.39
N THR A 59 -14.72 -18.66 27.56
CA THR A 59 -14.29 -18.41 26.18
C THR A 59 -13.45 -17.16 26.10
N ARG A 60 -12.35 -17.19 25.34
CA ARG A 60 -11.54 -16.00 25.05
C ARG A 60 -11.67 -15.62 23.59
N MET A 61 -11.86 -14.35 23.32
CA MET A 61 -11.78 -13.76 21.99
C MET A 61 -10.48 -13.00 21.88
N HIS A 62 -9.71 -13.31 20.85
CA HIS A 62 -8.48 -12.65 20.48
C HIS A 62 -8.67 -11.97 19.14
N ILE A 63 -8.39 -10.67 19.07
CA ILE A 63 -8.35 -9.92 17.80
C ILE A 63 -6.88 -9.55 17.58
N TYR A 64 -6.27 -10.18 16.58
CA TYR A 64 -4.90 -9.89 16.17
C TYR A 64 -4.92 -8.98 14.96
N ARG A 65 -4.17 -7.88 15.03
CA ARG A 65 -3.86 -7.05 13.87
C ARG A 65 -2.48 -7.41 13.38
N PHE A 66 -2.38 -7.79 12.11
CA PHE A 66 -1.13 -8.15 11.46
C PHE A 66 -0.72 -7.09 10.43
N TYR A 67 0.57 -7.01 10.19
CA TYR A 67 1.17 -6.29 9.08
C TYR A 67 2.22 -7.19 8.41
N PHE A 68 2.51 -6.92 7.14
CA PHE A 68 3.65 -7.52 6.47
C PHE A 68 4.86 -6.61 6.67
N ASP A 69 5.98 -7.17 7.13
CA ASP A 69 7.25 -6.44 7.20
C ASP A 69 7.86 -6.24 5.80
N SER A 70 8.98 -5.53 5.72
CA SER A 70 9.70 -5.29 4.45
C SER A 70 10.22 -6.56 3.78
N ARG A 71 10.22 -7.69 4.48
CA ARG A 71 10.60 -9.02 3.96
C ARG A 71 9.38 -9.83 3.53
N GLY A 72 8.17 -9.27 3.61
CA GLY A 72 6.92 -9.96 3.33
C GLY A 72 6.52 -10.96 4.41
N LEU A 73 7.09 -10.89 5.60
CA LEU A 73 6.73 -11.75 6.74
C LEU A 73 5.60 -11.13 7.55
N LEU A 74 4.61 -11.96 7.88
CA LEU A 74 3.48 -11.55 8.69
C LEU A 74 3.93 -11.37 10.15
N SER A 75 3.74 -10.18 10.69
CA SER A 75 4.08 -9.82 12.08
C SER A 75 2.85 -9.28 12.81
N ILE A 76 2.74 -9.59 14.11
CA ILE A 76 1.65 -9.08 14.94
C ILE A 76 1.96 -7.61 15.28
N GLN A 77 1.03 -6.73 14.95
CA GLN A 77 1.06 -5.32 15.33
C GLN A 77 0.46 -5.11 16.73
N SER A 78 -0.70 -5.72 16.98
CA SER A 78 -1.41 -5.57 18.25
C SER A 78 -2.37 -6.73 18.48
N GLU A 79 -2.74 -6.91 19.75
CA GLU A 79 -3.68 -7.92 20.19
C GLU A 79 -4.70 -7.31 21.16
N ILE A 80 -5.98 -7.57 20.92
CA ILE A 80 -7.07 -7.25 21.84
C ILE A 80 -7.64 -8.56 22.39
N LYS A 81 -7.69 -8.68 23.72
CA LYS A 81 -8.24 -9.85 24.42
C LYS A 81 -9.54 -9.51 25.12
N ARG A 82 -10.56 -10.35 24.94
CA ARG A 82 -11.78 -10.36 25.75
C ARG A 82 -12.04 -11.75 26.28
N ARG A 83 -12.56 -11.87 27.50
CA ARG A 83 -12.89 -13.16 28.13
C ARG A 83 -14.32 -13.16 28.61
N SER A 84 -15.07 -14.19 28.24
CA SER A 84 -16.35 -14.55 28.83
C SER A 84 -16.12 -15.30 30.14
N LYS A 85 -16.98 -15.03 31.13
CA LYS A 85 -16.99 -15.73 32.41
C LYS A 85 -17.47 -17.18 32.31
N GLN A 86 -18.23 -17.51 31.26
CA GLN A 86 -18.78 -18.85 31.03
C GLN A 86 -18.29 -19.42 29.71
N GLY A 87 -17.99 -20.72 29.69
CA GLY A 87 -17.62 -21.45 28.47
C GLY A 87 -18.82 -21.64 27.55
N LEU A 88 -18.57 -21.72 26.24
CA LEU A 88 -19.63 -21.89 25.23
C LEU A 88 -20.49 -23.14 25.45
N SER A 89 -19.90 -24.22 25.96
CA SER A 89 -20.62 -25.47 26.24
C SER A 89 -21.77 -25.31 27.24
N LYS A 90 -21.67 -24.36 28.19
CA LYS A 90 -22.76 -24.07 29.13
C LYS A 90 -24.00 -23.47 28.47
N LEU A 91 -23.85 -22.93 27.26
CA LEU A 91 -24.93 -22.36 26.46
C LEU A 91 -25.52 -23.38 25.46
N ALA A 92 -24.97 -24.59 25.35
CA ALA A 92 -25.40 -25.57 24.36
C ALA A 92 -26.88 -25.98 24.48
N HIS A 93 -27.45 -25.94 25.68
CA HIS A 93 -28.85 -26.28 25.94
C HIS A 93 -29.82 -25.09 25.76
N LYS A 94 -29.30 -23.89 25.48
CA LYS A 94 -30.07 -22.67 25.23
C LYS A 94 -29.44 -21.89 24.05
N PRO A 95 -29.46 -22.45 22.84
CA PRO A 95 -29.09 -21.69 21.65
C PRO A 95 -30.09 -20.55 21.47
N TYR A 96 -29.58 -19.35 21.18
CA TYR A 96 -30.39 -18.18 20.82
C TYR A 96 -30.68 -18.17 19.32
#